data_AF-A0A524PYI2-F1
#
_entry.id   AF-A0A524PYI2-F1
#
_cell.length_a   1.000
_cell.length_b   1.000
_cell.length_c   1.000
_cell.angle_alpha   90.00
_cell.angle_beta   90.00
_cell.angle_gamma   90.00
#
_symmetry.space_group_name_H-M   'P 1'
#
loop_
_entity.id
_entity.type
_entity.pdbx_description
1 polymer ?
#
loop_
_entity_poly.entity_id
_entity_poly.type
_entity_poly.pdbx_seq_one_letter_code
_entity_poly.pdbx_strand_id
1 'polypeptide(L)' 'GPDDMAAHARSVLTSNSLTIPVVDGGLALGTWQGVYLWEHRHAGHARQLLVTVHGE' A
#
# COMPACT_ATOMS: atom_id res chain seq x y z
N GLY A 1 8.18 -1.63 20.54
CA GLY A 1 7.49 -0.93 21.65
C GLY A 1 6.09 -1.49 21.83
N PRO A 2 5.35 -1.13 22.91
CA PRO A 2 4.02 -1.68 23.20
C PRO A 2 2.97 -1.45 22.09
N ASP A 3 3.21 -0.50 21.18
CA ASP A 3 2.36 -0.22 20.00
C ASP A 3 2.68 -1.10 18.77
N ASP A 4 3.79 -1.86 18.80
CA ASP A 4 4.19 -2.70 17.64
C ASP A 4 3.20 -3.86 17.44
N MET A 5 2.74 -4.53 18.50
CA MET A 5 1.84 -5.69 18.33
C MET A 5 0.48 -5.31 17.72
N ALA A 6 -0.12 -4.19 18.14
CA ALA A 6 -1.38 -3.71 17.57
C ALA A 6 -1.21 -3.14 16.15
N ALA A 7 -0.07 -2.54 15.84
CA ALA A 7 0.26 -2.10 14.49
C ALA A 7 0.54 -3.29 13.55
N HIS A 8 1.22 -4.34 14.02
CA HIS A 8 1.46 -5.58 13.27
C HIS A 8 0.15 -6.28 12.93
N ALA A 9 -0.78 -6.41 13.88
CA ALA A 9 -2.10 -7.00 13.61
C ALA A 9 -2.89 -6.20 12.56
N ARG A 10 -2.88 -4.86 12.63
CA ARG A 10 -3.54 -4.00 11.65
C ARG A 10 -2.91 -4.13 10.27
N SER A 11 -1.58 -4.13 10.16
CA SER A 11 -0.87 -4.32 8.89
C SER A 11 -1.05 -5.72 8.27
N VAL A 12 -1.45 -6.73 9.05
CA VAL A 12 -1.83 -8.05 8.50
C VAL A 12 -3.27 -8.01 7.97
N LEU A 13 -4.15 -7.24 8.62
CA LEU A 13 -5.55 -7.10 8.22
C LEU A 13 -5.75 -6.09 7.07
N THR A 14 -4.86 -5.11 6.94
CA THR A 14 -4.77 -4.19 5.80
C THR A 14 -3.63 -4.63 4.90
N SER A 15 -3.93 -5.18 3.72
CA SER A 15 -2.92 -5.64 2.75
C SER A 15 -1.76 -4.64 2.61
N ASN A 16 -0.52 -5.11 2.73
CA ASN A 16 0.69 -4.28 2.63
C ASN A 16 1.26 -4.19 1.21
N SER A 17 0.63 -4.89 0.26
CA SER A 17 0.95 -4.87 -1.16
C SER A 17 -0.34 -4.85 -1.98
N LEU A 18 -0.24 -4.29 -3.18
CA LEU A 18 -1.35 -4.17 -4.12
C LEU A 18 -0.83 -4.49 -5.51
N THR A 19 -1.55 -5.34 -6.24
CA THR A 19 -1.34 -5.56 -7.67
C THR A 19 -2.37 -4.74 -8.43
N ILE A 20 -1.90 -3.85 -9.31
CA ILE A 20 -2.76 -3.00 -10.15
C ILE A 20 -2.48 -3.35 -11.61
N PRO A 21 -3.50 -3.70 -12.42
CA PRO A 21 -3.31 -3.90 -13.85
C PRO A 21 -2.90 -2.60 -14.53
N VAL A 22 -2.04 -2.71 -15.54
CA VAL A 22 -1.68 -1.60 -16.43
C VAL A 22 -2.27 -1.90 -17.80
N VAL A 23 -3.02 -0.96 -18.35
CA VAL A 23 -3.66 -1.06 -19.67
C VAL A 23 -3.38 0.22 -20.44
N ASP A 24 -2.92 0.09 -21.68
CA ASP A 24 -2.58 1.24 -22.56
C ASP A 24 -1.63 2.26 -21.90
N GLY A 25 -0.69 1.78 -21.07
CA GLY A 25 0.27 2.61 -20.35
C GLY A 25 -0.27 3.32 -19.09
N GLY A 26 -1.54 3.11 -18.73
CA GLY A 26 -2.17 3.68 -17.53
C GLY A 26 -2.52 2.63 -16.47
N LEU A 27 -2.55 3.04 -15.20
CA LEU A 27 -3.11 2.20 -14.13
C LEU A 27 -4.62 2.04 -14.35
N ALA A 28 -5.09 0.79 -14.45
CA ALA A 28 -6.50 0.48 -14.68
C ALA A 28 -7.33 0.59 -13.39
N LEU A 29 -7.43 1.82 -12.87
CA LEU A 29 -8.24 2.15 -11.70
C LEU A 29 -9.67 2.52 -12.14
N GLY A 30 -10.66 2.05 -11.39
CA GLY A 30 -12.04 2.53 -11.53
C GLY A 30 -12.17 3.98 -11.06
N THR A 31 -13.27 4.65 -11.45
CA THR A 31 -13.52 6.09 -11.19
C THR A 31 -13.34 6.51 -9.73
N TRP A 32 -13.57 5.59 -8.78
CA TRP A 32 -13.51 5.86 -7.35
C TRP A 32 -12.37 5.12 -6.63
N GLN A 33 -11.50 4.42 -7.36
CA GLN A 33 -10.36 3.73 -6.76
C GLN A 33 -9.20 4.70 -6.57
N GLY A 34 -8.66 4.73 -5.36
CA GLY A 34 -7.44 5.45 -5.01
C GLY A 34 -6.46 4.53 -4.29
N VAL A 35 -5.17 4.74 -4.52
CA VAL A 35 -4.10 4.01 -3.84
C VAL A 35 -3.54 4.91 -2.75
N TYR A 36 -3.52 4.42 -1.52
CA TYR A 36 -3.11 5.20 -0.36
C TYR A 36 -2.02 4.47 0.41
N LEU A 37 -1.00 5.22 0.84
CA LEU A 37 -0.10 4.79 1.90
C LEU A 37 -0.70 5.25 3.23
N TRP A 38 -1.07 4.30 4.08
CA TRP A 38 -1.62 4.58 5.40
C TRP A 38 -0.58 4.28 6.49
N GLU A 39 -0.12 5.32 7.20
CA GLU A 39 0.73 5.15 8.39
C GLU A 39 -0.15 4.85 9.60
N HIS A 40 0.05 3.67 10.21
CA HIS A 40 -0.73 3.26 11.38
C HIS A 40 -0.11 3.71 12.71
N ARG A 41 1.15 4.16 12.71
CA ARG A 41 1.83 4.64 13.93
C ARG A 41 1.50 6.10 14.18
N HIS A 42 1.45 6.46 15.46
CA HIS A 42 1.17 7.84 15.90
C HIS A 42 2.25 8.84 15.47
N ALA A 43 3.51 8.40 15.39
CA ALA A 43 4.61 9.20 14.89
C ALA A 43 4.78 9.00 13.38
N GLY A 44 5.08 10.08 12.67
CA GLY A 44 5.45 10.01 11.26
C GLY A 44 6.78 9.26 11.08
N HIS A 45 6.81 8.33 10.14
CA HIS A 45 8.02 7.60 9.77
C HIS A 45 8.31 7.74 8.28
N ALA A 46 9.59 7.69 7.91
CA ALA A 46 9.97 7.58 6.51
C ALA A 46 9.58 6.19 6.00
N ARG A 47 8.84 6.14 4.88
CA ARG A 47 8.39 4.91 4.23
C ARG A 47 9.00 4.81 2.84
N GLN A 48 9.36 3.59 2.46
CA GLN A 48 9.82 3.26 1.11
C GLN A 48 8.78 2.34 0.48
N LEU A 49 8.36 2.67 -0.74
CA LEU A 49 7.50 1.82 -1.55
C LEU A 49 8.33 1.19 -2.67
N LEU A 50 8.27 -0.14 -2.78
CA LEU A 50 8.81 -0.85 -3.93
C LEU A 50 7.70 -0.97 -4.97
N VAL A 51 7.96 -0.51 -6.19
CA VAL A 51 7.07 -0.66 -7.34
C VAL A 51 7.75 -1.52 -8.38
N THR A 52 7.12 -2.63 -8.73
CA THR A 52 7.60 -3.51 -9.79
C THR A 52 6.57 -3.58 -10.90
N VAL A 53 7.01 -3.29 -12.12
CA VAL A 53 6.18 -3.34 -13.32
C VAL A 53 6.66 -4.50 -14.19
N HIS A 54 5.74 -5.36 -14.58
CA HIS A 54 6.00 -6.53 -15.40
C HIS A 54 4.91 -6.65 -16.47
N GLY A 55 5.30 -6.91 -17.71
CA GLY A 55 4.43 -6.97 -18.87
C GLY A 55 5.24 -6.83 -20.16
N GLU A 56 4.56 -6.96 -21.30
CA GLU A 56 5.10 -6.66 -22.65
C GLU A 56 4.57 -5.32 -23.17
#